data_AF-A0A7W0H9C3-F1
#
_entry.id   AF-A0A7W0H9C3-F1
#
_cell.length_a   1.000
_cell.length_b   1.000
_cell.length_c   1.000
_cell.angle_alpha   90.00
_cell.angle_beta   90.00
_cell.angle_gamma   90.00
#
_symmetry.space_group_name_H-M   'P 1'
#
loop_
_entity.id
_entity.type
_entity.pdbx_description
1 polymer ?
#
loop_
_entity_poly.entity_id
_entity_poly.type
_entity_poly.pdbx_seq_one_letter_code
_entity_poly.pdbx_strand_id
1 'polypeptide(L)'
;EVHNTHGERHGYVVEINEEGVGRADKTFYVSPFFGVFGDYQLKFLREDDRVGAFVTLKQDERVVFTASFTGRAVPVTARRILAVGLTQPLMPQRVAALIRLHGIWLWVRRLPVVSRQPHTEQKGSR
;
A
#
# COMPACT_ATOMS: atom_id res chain seq x y z
N GLU A 1 -4.11 -4.76 5.39
CA GLU A 1 -3.90 -3.64 6.34
C GLU A 1 -3.09 -2.55 5.66
N VAL A 2 -3.42 -1.28 5.91
CA VAL A 2 -2.74 -0.12 5.35
C VAL A 2 -2.31 0.80 6.47
N HIS A 3 -1.08 1.30 6.39
CA HIS A 3 -0.50 2.27 7.33
C HIS A 3 -0.30 3.60 6.61
N ASN A 4 -0.48 4.71 7.31
CA ASN A 4 -0.13 6.03 6.79
C ASN A 4 1.13 6.59 7.46
N THR A 5 1.68 7.67 6.90
CA THR A 5 2.86 8.36 7.45
C THR A 5 2.59 9.12 8.76
N HIS A 6 1.35 9.08 9.27
CA HIS A 6 0.91 9.76 10.48
C HIS A 6 0.75 8.81 11.68
N GLY A 7 1.11 7.53 11.53
CA GLY A 7 1.04 6.54 12.60
C GLY A 7 -0.33 5.89 12.78
N GLU A 8 -1.25 6.08 11.83
CA GLU A 8 -2.56 5.43 11.84
C GLU A 8 -2.54 4.17 10.96
N ARG A 9 -3.47 3.24 11.24
CA ARG A 9 -3.69 2.03 10.44
C ARG A 9 -5.16 1.76 10.19
N HIS A 10 -5.46 1.12 9.07
CA HIS A 10 -6.79 0.66 8.72
C HIS A 10 -6.77 -0.74 8.10
N GLY A 11 -7.62 -1.63 8.59
CA GLY A 11 -7.82 -2.97 8.06
C GLY A 11 -8.95 -3.02 7.05
N TYR A 12 -8.62 -3.12 5.76
CA TYR A 12 -9.58 -3.47 4.72
C TYR A 12 -9.85 -4.98 4.74
N VAL A 13 -11.09 -5.37 4.98
CA VAL A 13 -11.58 -6.73 4.73
C VAL A 13 -12.17 -6.73 3.32
N VAL A 14 -11.64 -7.59 2.46
CA VAL A 14 -11.99 -7.61 1.04
C VAL A 14 -12.27 -9.03 0.61
N GLU A 15 -13.44 -9.25 0.02
CA GLU A 15 -13.75 -10.50 -0.65
C GLU A 15 -13.06 -10.54 -2.02
N ILE A 16 -12.38 -11.65 -2.29
CA ILE A 16 -11.61 -11.88 -3.51
C ILE A 16 -12.35 -12.91 -4.36
N ASN A 17 -12.54 -12.61 -5.64
CA ASN A 17 -13.16 -13.51 -6.60
C ASN A 17 -12.17 -14.58 -7.12
N GLU A 18 -12.64 -15.47 -7.98
CA GLU A 18 -11.82 -16.57 -8.54
C GLU A 18 -10.62 -16.07 -9.34
N GLU A 19 -10.71 -14.86 -9.94
CA GLU A 19 -9.60 -14.22 -10.67
C GLU A 19 -8.59 -13.49 -9.75
N GLY A 20 -8.74 -13.58 -8.43
CA GLY A 20 -7.86 -12.92 -7.48
C GLY A 20 -8.12 -11.41 -7.34
N VAL A 21 -9.29 -10.94 -7.75
CA VAL A 21 -9.68 -9.53 -7.74
C VAL A 21 -10.69 -9.25 -6.62
N GLY A 22 -10.48 -8.15 -5.90
CA GLY A 22 -11.39 -7.65 -4.88
C GLY A 22 -11.59 -6.15 -4.97
N ARG A 23 -12.64 -5.66 -4.32
CA ARG A 23 -12.98 -4.23 -4.27
C ARG A 23 -13.25 -3.76 -2.85
N ALA A 24 -12.84 -2.53 -2.55
CA ALA A 24 -13.15 -1.88 -1.27
C ALA A 24 -13.21 -0.37 -1.45
N ASP A 25 -14.14 0.27 -0.75
CA ASP A 25 -14.26 1.72 -0.73
C ASP A 25 -13.03 2.34 -0.06
N LYS A 26 -12.46 3.40 -0.65
CA LYS A 26 -11.33 4.11 -0.05
C LYS A 26 -11.84 5.01 1.08
N THR A 27 -11.66 4.51 2.31
CA THR A 27 -12.05 5.20 3.55
C THR A 27 -10.88 5.76 4.38
N PHE A 28 -9.63 5.50 3.97
CA PHE A 28 -8.44 5.81 4.76
C PHE A 28 -7.52 6.84 4.09
N TYR A 29 -7.09 7.85 4.87
CA TYR A 29 -6.22 8.92 4.41
C TYR A 29 -4.74 8.49 4.48
N VAL A 30 -4.20 8.08 3.33
CA VAL A 30 -2.83 7.54 3.22
C VAL A 30 -1.85 8.53 2.59
N SER A 31 -2.33 9.37 1.67
CA SER A 31 -1.50 10.29 0.89
C SER A 31 -2.12 11.68 0.87
N PRO A 32 -1.30 12.75 1.00
CA PRO A 32 -1.78 14.13 0.91
C PRO A 32 -2.28 14.52 -0.48
N PHE A 33 -2.02 13.71 -1.51
CA PHE A 33 -2.40 14.03 -2.89
C PHE A 33 -3.70 13.36 -3.33
N PHE A 34 -4.26 12.46 -2.51
CA PHE A 34 -5.49 11.73 -2.84
C PHE A 34 -6.46 11.77 -1.66
N GLY A 35 -7.60 12.43 -1.83
CA GLY A 35 -8.69 12.47 -0.83
C GLY A 35 -9.27 11.09 -0.50
N VAL A 36 -10.12 11.01 0.53
CA VAL A 36 -10.71 9.74 1.04
C VAL A 36 -11.98 9.33 0.29
N PHE A 37 -11.92 9.30 -1.04
CA PHE A 37 -13.05 8.90 -1.88
C PHE A 37 -12.56 8.09 -3.08
N GLY A 38 -13.46 7.28 -3.64
CA GLY A 38 -13.19 6.36 -4.74
C GLY A 38 -13.05 4.91 -4.28
N ASP A 39 -12.75 4.04 -5.23
CA ASP A 39 -12.78 2.59 -5.07
C ASP A 39 -11.39 2.00 -5.28
N TYR A 40 -10.94 1.21 -4.31
CA TYR A 40 -9.78 0.35 -4.52
C TYR A 40 -10.19 -0.90 -5.28
N GLN A 41 -9.48 -1.19 -6.36
CA GLN A 41 -9.44 -2.49 -6.99
C GLN A 41 -8.12 -3.16 -6.60
N LEU A 42 -8.23 -4.25 -5.86
CA LEU A 42 -7.10 -5.07 -5.44
C LEU A 42 -7.02 -6.27 -6.38
N LYS A 43 -5.84 -6.57 -6.89
CA LYS A 43 -5.58 -7.82 -7.62
C LYS A 43 -4.38 -8.51 -7.00
N PHE A 44 -4.55 -9.78 -6.69
CA PHE A 44 -3.49 -10.64 -6.18
C PHE A 44 -3.17 -11.70 -7.23
N LEU A 45 -1.87 -11.87 -7.49
CA LEU A 45 -1.35 -12.89 -8.38
C LEU A 45 -0.55 -13.88 -7.56
N ARG A 46 -0.83 -15.16 -7.74
CA ARG A 46 -0.01 -16.25 -7.23
C ARG A 46 0.07 -17.34 -8.28
N GLU A 47 1.23 -17.46 -8.90
CA GLU A 47 1.52 -18.46 -9.94
C GLU A 47 2.84 -19.13 -9.57
N ASP A 48 2.85 -20.43 -9.30
CA ASP A 48 4.04 -21.19 -8.89
C ASP A 48 4.84 -20.47 -7.78
N ASP A 49 5.97 -19.86 -8.15
CA ASP A 49 6.86 -19.11 -7.29
C ASP A 49 6.83 -17.59 -7.54
N ARG A 50 5.84 -17.08 -8.26
CA ARG A 50 5.61 -15.64 -8.48
C ARG A 50 4.46 -15.15 -7.62
N VAL A 51 4.67 -13.99 -7.03
CA VAL A 51 3.65 -13.28 -6.27
C VAL A 51 3.51 -11.85 -6.79
N GLY A 52 2.27 -11.37 -6.81
CA GLY A 52 1.96 -10.01 -7.20
C GLY A 52 0.82 -9.45 -6.36
N ALA A 53 0.92 -8.17 -6.03
CA ALA A 53 -0.16 -7.40 -5.43
C ALA A 53 -0.27 -6.08 -6.17
N PHE A 54 -1.47 -5.79 -6.68
CA PHE A 54 -1.76 -4.60 -7.46
C PHE A 54 -2.91 -3.87 -6.76
N VAL A 55 -2.73 -2.56 -6.57
CA VAL A 55 -3.72 -1.68 -5.97
C VAL A 55 -3.99 -0.57 -6.95
N THR A 56 -5.21 -0.50 -7.45
CA THR A 56 -5.66 0.57 -8.34
C THR A 56 -6.72 1.39 -7.61
N LEU A 57 -6.53 2.70 -7.53
CA LEU A 57 -7.54 3.63 -7.03
C LEU A 57 -8.28 4.25 -8.23
N LYS A 58 -9.58 4.08 -8.25
CA LYS A 58 -10.47 4.75 -9.20
C LYS A 58 -11.26 5.86 -8.52
N GLN A 59 -11.40 6.98 -9.20
CA GLN A 59 -12.27 8.10 -8.82
C GLN A 59 -13.05 8.53 -10.06
N ASP A 60 -14.37 8.61 -9.98
CA ASP A 60 -15.25 8.96 -11.11
C ASP A 60 -14.96 8.13 -12.37
N GLU A 61 -14.85 6.81 -12.21
CA GLU A 61 -14.47 5.83 -13.25
C GLU A 61 -13.07 6.00 -13.87
N ARG A 62 -12.26 6.96 -13.38
CA ARG A 62 -10.89 7.19 -13.85
C ARG A 62 -9.87 6.58 -12.90
N VAL A 63 -8.86 5.92 -13.45
CA VAL A 63 -7.71 5.46 -12.67
C VAL A 63 -6.84 6.65 -12.33
N VAL A 64 -6.76 6.97 -11.04
CA VAL A 64 -5.97 8.12 -10.54
C VAL A 64 -4.66 7.67 -9.89
N PHE A 65 -4.56 6.40 -9.50
CA PHE A 65 -3.35 5.84 -8.90
C PHE A 65 -3.27 4.33 -9.11
N THR A 66 -2.05 3.84 -9.34
CA THR A 66 -1.75 2.42 -9.37
C THR A 66 -0.45 2.18 -8.61
N ALA A 67 -0.47 1.23 -7.67
CA ALA A 67 0.72 0.65 -7.06
C ALA A 67 0.76 -0.83 -7.40
N SER A 68 1.97 -1.33 -7.64
CA SER A 68 2.20 -2.75 -7.83
C SER A 68 3.44 -3.21 -7.09
N PHE A 69 3.36 -4.41 -6.56
CA PHE A 69 4.47 -5.16 -6.01
C PHE A 69 4.48 -6.51 -6.70
N THR A 70 5.65 -6.92 -7.19
CA THR A 70 5.84 -8.26 -7.72
C THR A 70 7.13 -8.84 -7.15
N GLY A 71 7.19 -10.15 -7.04
CA GLY A 71 8.36 -10.83 -6.50
C GLY A 71 8.32 -12.32 -6.76
N ARG A 72 9.42 -12.98 -6.39
CA ARG A 72 9.55 -14.43 -6.43
C ARG A 72 9.47 -14.98 -5.01
N ALA A 73 8.48 -15.82 -4.73
CA ALA A 73 8.41 -16.60 -3.52
C ALA A 73 9.57 -17.61 -3.50
N VAL A 74 10.31 -17.64 -2.39
CA VAL A 74 11.39 -18.60 -2.16
C VAL A 74 11.08 -19.38 -0.89
N PRO A 75 11.53 -20.66 -0.78
CA PRO A 75 11.33 -21.44 0.43
C PRO A 75 11.89 -20.70 1.66
N VAL A 76 11.12 -20.69 2.74
CA VAL A 76 11.51 -20.08 4.00
C VAL A 76 12.53 -20.99 4.68
N THR A 77 13.80 -20.61 4.64
CA THR A 77 14.89 -21.34 5.32
C THR A 77 15.68 -20.40 6.22
N ALA A 78 16.23 -20.94 7.33
CA ALA A 78 17.00 -20.15 8.28
C ALA A 78 18.15 -19.37 7.61
N ARG A 79 18.86 -20.00 6.67
CA ARG A 79 19.94 -19.37 5.89
C ARG A 79 19.44 -18.16 5.08
N ARG A 80 18.27 -18.26 4.45
CA ARG A 80 17.70 -17.16 3.66
C ARG A 80 17.20 -16.02 4.56
N ILE A 81 16.59 -16.35 5.70
CA ILE A 81 16.17 -15.34 6.69
C ILE A 81 17.39 -14.56 7.19
N LEU A 82 18.46 -15.24 7.58
CA LEU A 82 19.71 -14.60 8.02
C LEU A 82 20.34 -13.77 6.91
N ALA A 83 20.40 -14.29 5.68
CA ALA A 83 20.93 -13.56 4.53
C ALA A 83 20.14 -12.27 4.26
N VAL A 84 18.81 -12.32 4.32
CA VAL A 84 17.96 -11.13 4.20
C VAL A 84 18.25 -10.16 5.35
N GLY A 85 18.27 -10.62 6.60
CA GLY A 85 18.59 -9.77 7.75
C GLY A 85 19.93 -9.03 7.63
N LEU A 86 20.95 -9.70 7.09
CA LEU A 86 22.30 -9.14 6.93
C LEU A 86 22.47 -8.25 5.70
N THR A 87 21.81 -8.59 4.58
CA THR A 87 21.89 -7.81 3.33
C THR A 87 20.95 -6.61 3.33
N GLN A 88 19.91 -6.64 4.17
CA GLN A 88 18.82 -5.69 4.16
C GLN A 88 18.46 -5.14 5.58
N PRO A 89 19.45 -4.77 6.43
CA PRO A 89 19.21 -4.47 7.85
C PRO A 89 18.36 -3.21 8.07
N LEU A 90 18.36 -2.27 7.12
CA LEU A 90 17.66 -0.99 7.21
C LEU A 90 16.57 -0.82 6.13
N MET A 91 16.00 -1.92 5.66
CA MET A 91 14.97 -1.86 4.61
C MET A 91 13.75 -1.03 5.02
N PRO A 92 13.17 -1.17 6.22
CA PRO A 92 12.05 -0.32 6.64
C PRO A 92 12.40 1.17 6.62
N GLN A 93 13.58 1.54 7.10
CA GLN A 93 14.07 2.92 7.13
C GLN A 93 14.28 3.46 5.71
N ARG A 94 14.84 2.63 4.81
CA ARG A 94 15.01 2.97 3.39
C ARG A 94 13.68 3.23 2.71
N VAL A 95 12.69 2.35 2.90
CA VAL A 95 11.34 2.52 2.34
C VAL A 95 10.70 3.80 2.88
N ALA A 96 10.78 4.04 4.19
CA ALA A 96 10.21 5.23 4.80
C ALA A 96 10.91 6.53 4.33
N ALA A 97 12.21 6.49 4.04
CA ALA A 97 12.94 7.62 3.46
C ALA A 97 12.51 7.89 2.01
N LEU A 98 12.39 6.84 1.19
CA LEU A 98 11.93 6.95 -0.20
C LEU A 98 10.51 7.53 -0.29
N ILE A 99 9.59 7.09 0.58
CA ILE A 99 8.23 7.63 0.64
C ILE A 99 8.25 9.14 0.95
N ARG A 100 9.05 9.57 1.93
CA ARG A 100 9.17 11.00 2.29
C ARG A 100 9.77 11.82 1.15
N LEU A 101 10.86 11.34 0.54
CA LEU A 101 11.50 12.00 -0.60
C LEU A 101 10.54 12.13 -1.80
N HIS A 102 9.79 11.08 -2.10
CA HIS A 102 8.79 11.12 -3.17
C HIS A 102 7.67 12.12 -2.86
N GLY A 103 7.19 12.16 -1.62
CA GLY A 103 6.21 13.16 -1.18
C GLY A 103 6.71 14.59 -1.33
N ILE A 104 7.95 14.88 -0.93
CA ILE A 104 8.59 16.20 -1.12
C ILE A 104 8.70 16.54 -2.61
N TRP A 105 9.12 15.58 -3.44
CA TRP A 105 9.25 15.78 -4.88
C TRP A 105 7.90 16.10 -5.55
N LEU A 106 6.81 15.42 -5.16
CA LEU A 106 5.46 15.73 -5.63
C LEU A 106 5.00 17.11 -5.16
N TRP A 107 5.32 17.50 -3.93
CA TRP A 107 5.00 18.82 -3.40
C TRP A 107 5.75 19.93 -4.14
N VAL A 108 7.05 19.74 -4.45
CA VAL A 108 7.84 20.66 -5.28
C VAL A 108 7.24 20.79 -6.68
N ARG A 109 6.63 19.72 -7.21
CA ARG A 109 5.87 19.73 -8.47
C ARG A 109 4.48 20.38 -8.36
N ARG A 110 4.15 20.98 -7.21
CA ARG A 110 2.89 21.70 -6.93
C ARG A 110 1.65 20.84 -7.10
N LEU A 111 1.72 19.55 -6.80
CA LEU A 111 0.51 18.74 -6.72
C LEU A 111 -0.39 19.29 -5.60
N PRO A 112 -1.70 19.45 -5.83
CA PRO A 112 -2.62 19.91 -4.81
C PRO A 112 -2.61 18.99 -3.59
N VAL A 113 -2.51 19.59 -2.41
CA VAL A 113 -2.62 18.87 -1.13
C VAL A 113 -4.06 18.92 -0.67
N VAL A 114 -4.66 17.74 -0.47
CA VAL A 114 -6.01 17.58 0.07
C VAL A 114 -5.93 17.59 1.60
N SER A 115 -6.83 18.31 2.25
CA SER A 115 -6.90 18.34 3.72
C SER A 115 -7.24 16.96 4.29
N ARG A 116 -6.55 16.60 5.37
CA ARG A 116 -6.81 15.37 6.12
C ARG A 116 -8.20 15.43 6.75
N GLN A 117 -8.96 14.35 6.62
CA GLN A 117 -10.17 14.12 7.39
C GLN A 117 -9.82 13.31 8.65
N PRO A 118 -10.50 13.55 9.80
CA PRO A 118 -10.30 12.75 11.00
C PRO A 118 -10.58 11.28 10.70
N HIS A 119 -9.63 10.39 10.99
CA HIS A 119 -9.85 8.95 10.90
C HIS A 119 -10.38 8.44 12.25
N THR A 120 -11.49 7.73 12.24
CA THR A 120 -11.96 7.01 13.44
C THR A 120 -11.19 5.70 13.54
N GLU A 121 -10.37 5.55 14.58
CA GLU A 121 -9.59 4.33 14.80
C GLU A 121 -10.48 3.07 14.88
N GLN A 122 -10.08 2.03 14.16
CA GLN A 122 -10.73 0.73 14.22
C GLN A 122 -10.44 0.06 15.58
N LYS A 123 -11.51 -0.21 16.34
CA LYS A 123 -11.44 -0.93 17.64
C LYS A 123 -10.81 -2.31 17.45
N GLY A 124 -9.89 -2.68 18.34
CA GLY A 124 -9.21 -3.98 18.33
C GLY A 124 -7.87 -4.00 17.60
N SER A 125 -7.38 -2.85 17.13
CA SER A 125 -6.12 -2.78 16.39
C SER A 125 -4.86 -2.75 17.28
N ARG A 126 -4.93 -2.62 18.61
CA ARG A 126 -3.75 -2.45 19.49
C ARG A 126 -2.81 -3.64 19.50
#